data_AF-A0A0G1BKD4-F1
#
_entry.id   AF-A0A0G1BKD4-F1
#
_cell.length_a   1.000
_cell.length_b   1.000
_cell.length_c   1.000
_cell.angle_alpha   90.00
_cell.angle_beta   90.00
_cell.angle_gamma   90.00
#
_symmetry.space_group_name_H-M   'P 1'
#
loop_
_entity.id
_entity.type
_entity.pdbx_description
1 polymer ?
#
loop_
_entity_poly.entity_id
_entity_poly.type
_entity_poly.pdbx_seq_one_letter_code
_entity_poly.pdbx_strand_id
1 'polypeptide(L)' 'MENVRPSYAVISVGAKNTYGHPHEEVLNNLFDVGAKILRTDVNSRVKIMTDGETLEVSSIK' A
#
# COMPACT_ATOMS: atom_id res chain seq x y z
N MET A 1 11.59 4.94 -9.78
CA MET A 1 11.66 4.50 -8.37
C MET A 1 12.99 3.79 -8.07
N GLU A 2 14.14 4.34 -8.51
CA GLU A 2 15.43 3.61 -8.37
C GLU A 2 16.11 3.78 -7.02
N ASN A 3 15.74 4.78 -6.21
CA ASN A 3 16.41 5.04 -4.93
C ASN A 3 15.81 4.34 -3.72
N VAL A 4 14.57 3.82 -3.81
CA VAL A 4 13.89 3.14 -2.71
C VAL A 4 13.12 1.94 -3.24
N ARG A 5 13.39 0.76 -2.67
CA ARG A 5 12.72 -0.51 -2.98
C ARG A 5 11.84 -0.92 -1.79
N PRO A 6 10.59 -0.43 -1.70
CA PRO A 6 9.75 -0.69 -0.55
C PRO A 6 9.22 -2.13 -0.57
N SER A 7 9.23 -2.80 0.58
CA SER A 7 8.56 -4.10 0.74
C SER A 7 7.03 -3.97 0.82
N TYR A 8 6.54 -2.82 1.29
CA TYR A 8 5.10 -2.53 1.45
C TYR A 8 4.77 -1.13 0.93
N ALA A 9 3.63 -0.99 0.27
CA ALA A 9 3.09 0.28 -0.18
C ALA A 9 1.66 0.46 0.35
N VAL A 10 1.46 1.42 1.24
CA VAL A 10 0.12 1.73 1.79
C VAL A 10 -0.48 2.90 1.03
N ILE A 11 -1.66 2.68 0.45
CA ILE A 11 -2.41 3.68 -0.30
C ILE A 11 -3.67 4.00 0.49
N SER A 12 -3.68 5.20 1.09
CA SER A 12 -4.84 5.73 1.81
C SER A 12 -5.79 6.41 0.82
N VAL A 13 -6.85 5.70 0.45
CA VAL A 13 -7.91 6.18 -0.44
C VAL A 13 -9.28 5.83 0.12
N GLY A 14 -10.26 6.69 -0.11
CA GLY A 14 -11.64 6.45 0.31
C GLY A 14 -12.34 5.41 -0.58
N ALA A 15 -13.25 4.63 0.00
CA ALA A 15 -14.03 3.59 -0.71
C ALA A 15 -14.90 4.12 -1.89
N LYS A 16 -15.09 5.43 -1.98
CA LYS A 16 -15.80 6.12 -3.08
C LYS A 16 -14.94 7.20 -3.73
N ASN A 17 -13.64 6.93 -3.89
CA ASN A 17 -12.74 7.89 -4.51
C ASN A 17 -13.08 8.06 -6.01
N THR A 18 -13.75 9.16 -6.36
CA THR A 18 -14.14 9.50 -7.74
C THR A 18 -13.01 10.14 -8.55
N TYR A 19 -11.86 10.42 -7.92
CA TYR A 19 -10.69 11.02 -8.58
C TYR A 19 -9.91 10.03 -9.45
N GLY A 20 -10.25 8.74 -9.44
CA GLY A 20 -9.55 7.71 -10.23
C GLY A 20 -8.18 7.32 -9.65
N HIS A 21 -7.92 7.62 -8.38
CA HIS A 21 -6.72 7.18 -7.67
C HIS A 21 -6.93 5.86 -6.92
N PRO A 22 -5.88 5.03 -6.82
CA PRO A 22 -4.57 5.16 -7.47
C PRO A 22 -4.64 4.84 -8.99
N HIS A 23 -3.90 5.59 -9.80
CA HIS A 23 -3.77 5.30 -11.24
C HIS A 23 -3.06 3.96 -11.45
N GLU A 24 -3.42 3.25 -12.52
CA GLU A 24 -2.82 1.95 -12.87
C GLU A 24 -1.30 2.03 -13.01
N GLU A 25 -0.76 3.13 -13.54
CA GLU A 25 0.69 3.36 -13.62
C GLU A 25 1.38 3.28 -12.26
N VAL A 26 0.76 3.83 -11.21
CA VAL A 26 1.29 3.77 -9.84
C VAL A 26 1.24 2.33 -9.31
N LEU A 27 0.16 1.61 -9.60
CA LEU A 27 0.03 0.21 -9.18
C LEU A 27 1.05 -0.69 -9.89
N ASN A 28 1.24 -0.50 -11.19
CA ASN A 28 2.22 -1.25 -11.99
C ASN A 28 3.64 -0.97 -11.51
N ASN A 29 4.00 0.30 -11.29
CA ASN A 29 5.30 0.66 -10.75
C ASN A 29 5.58 0.01 -9.38
N LEU A 30 4.57 -0.05 -8.49
CA LEU A 30 4.69 -0.70 -7.18
C LEU A 30 4.77 -2.22 -7.29
N PHE A 31 4.05 -2.81 -8.24
CA PHE A 31 4.10 -4.24 -8.53
C PHE A 31 5.45 -4.65 -9.11
N ASP A 32 5.99 -3.88 -10.05
CA ASP A 32 7.26 -4.14 -10.73
C ASP A 32 8.46 -4.09 -9.78
N VAL A 33 8.39 -3.27 -8.73
CA VAL A 33 9.42 -3.25 -7.67
C VAL A 33 9.22 -4.34 -6.61
N GLY A 34 8.17 -5.16 -6.72
CA GLY A 34 7.86 -6.24 -5.79
C GLY A 34 7.20 -5.80 -4.48
N ALA A 35 6.66 -4.58 -4.42
CA ALA A 35 6.04 -4.06 -3.19
C ALA A 35 4.67 -4.70 -2.97
N LYS A 36 4.37 -5.09 -1.72
CA LYS A 36 3.03 -5.52 -1.33
C LYS A 36 2.12 -4.31 -1.17
N ILE A 37 1.12 -4.19 -2.03
CA ILE A 37 0.17 -3.07 -2.04
C ILE A 37 -0.95 -3.30 -1.03
N LEU A 38 -1.19 -2.32 -0.16
CA LEU A 38 -2.25 -2.30 0.84
C LEU A 38 -3.10 -1.05 0.66
N ARG A 39 -4.42 -1.22 0.56
CA ARG A 39 -5.33 -0.18 0.09
C ARG A 39 -6.50 -0.02 1.03
N THR A 40 -6.72 1.16 1.61
CA THR A 40 -7.79 1.34 2.62
C THR A 40 -9.20 1.23 2.04
N ASP A 41 -9.39 1.43 0.73
CA ASP A 41 -10.66 1.22 0.05
C ASP A 41 -11.01 -0.27 -0.14
N VAL A 42 -10.00 -1.15 -0.14
CA VAL A 42 -10.17 -2.62 -0.29
C VAL A 42 -10.00 -3.35 1.06
N ASN A 43 -9.07 -2.86 1.87
CA ASN A 43 -8.61 -3.48 3.10
C ASN A 43 -9.09 -2.71 4.35
N SER A 44 -10.11 -1.86 4.22
CA SER A 44 -10.79 -1.02 5.23
C SER A 44 -9.85 -0.30 6.21
N ARG A 45 -9.20 -1.06 7.11
CA ARG A 45 -8.18 -0.61 8.04
C ARG A 45 -6.89 -1.39 7.87
N VAL A 46 -5.80 -0.69 7.57
CA VAL A 46 -4.42 -1.22 7.55
C VAL A 46 -3.72 -0.80 8.85
N LYS A 47 -3.08 -1.75 9.54
CA LYS A 47 -2.26 -1.52 10.73
C LYS A 47 -0.85 -2.04 10.47
N ILE A 48 0.14 -1.17 10.65
CA ILE A 48 1.56 -1.50 10.62
C ILE A 48 2.11 -1.22 12.02
N MET A 49 2.75 -2.23 12.60
CA MET A 49 3.45 -2.12 13.88
C MET A 49 4.92 -2.49 13.66
N THR A 50 5.82 -1.77 14.32
CA THR A 50 7.24 -2.08 14.30
C THR A 50 7.86 -1.72 15.63
N ASP A 51 8.83 -2.52 16.06
CA ASP A 51 9.70 -2.28 17.20
C ASP A 51 11.09 -1.77 16.77
N GLY A 52 11.32 -1.55 15.47
CA GLY A 52 12.60 -1.18 14.89
C GLY A 52 13.42 -2.35 14.32
N GLU A 53 13.07 -3.60 14.66
CA GLU A 53 13.71 -4.82 14.15
C GLU A 53 12.72 -5.69 13.34
N THR A 54 11.47 -5.73 13.80
CA THR A 54 10.37 -6.48 13.22
C THR A 54 9.30 -5.53 12.68
N LEU A 55 8.62 -5.96 11.62
CA LEU A 55 7.52 -5.23 11.00
C LEU A 55 6.32 -6.16 10.85
N GLU A 56 5.29 -5.90 11.64
CA GLU A 56 4.03 -6.62 11.60
C GLU A 56 3.00 -5.82 10.81
N VAL A 57 2.38 -6.48 9.83
CA VAL A 57 1.40 -5.86 8.95
C VAL A 57 0.10 -6.65 9.00
N SER A 58 -0.98 -6.00 9.43
CA SER A 58 -2.32 -6.59 9.47
C SER A 58 -3.32 -5.67 8.79
N SER A 59 -4.33 -6.27 8.15
CA SER A 59 -5.44 -5.52 7.58
C SER A 59 -6.74 -6.23 7.86
N ILE A 60 -7.79 -5.46 8.14
CA ILE A 60 -9.14 -6.00 8.41
C ILE A 60 -9.97 -5.79 7.16
N LYS A 61 -10.48 -6.87 6.59
CA LYS A 61 -11.43 -6.79 5.48
C LYS A 61 -12.83 -6.52 6.02
#